data_AF-A0A8C9WLI2-F1
#
_entry.id   AF-A0A8C9WLI2-F1
#
_cell.length_a   1.000
_cell.length_b   1.000
_cell.length_c   1.000
_cell.angle_alpha   90.00
_cell.angle_beta   90.00
_cell.angle_gamma   90.00
#
_symmetry.space_group_name_H-M   'P 1'
#
loop_
_entity.id
_entity.type
_entity.pdbx_description
1 polymer ?
#
loop_
_entity_poly.entity_id
_entity_poly.type
_entity_poly.pdbx_seq_one_letter_code
_entity_poly.pdbx_strand_id
1 'polypeptide(L)'
;MPRYCLFGDTVNTASRMESTGLPYRIHVNISTVNILRSLNEGYKIELRGKTELKGKGIEETYWLVGKSNFFQPLPKPPEIKPGDNWQEMVTEEIKSIFRKAKRQVDKPKI
;
A
#
# COMPACT_ATOMS: atom_id res chain seq x y z
N MET A 1 6.84 -11.91 -27.77
CA MET A 1 7.20 -12.73 -26.58
C MET A 1 5.96 -12.86 -25.70
N PRO A 2 5.51 -14.08 -25.34
CA PRO A 2 4.30 -14.27 -24.55
C PRO A 2 4.47 -13.70 -23.12
N ARG A 3 3.44 -13.01 -22.62
CA ARG A 3 3.37 -12.48 -21.24
C ARG A 3 2.26 -13.21 -20.48
N TYR A 4 2.60 -13.80 -19.34
CA TYR A 4 1.61 -14.40 -18.45
C TYR A 4 0.85 -13.31 -17.69
N CYS A 5 -0.47 -13.42 -17.67
CA CYS A 5 -1.37 -12.49 -16.99
C CYS A 5 -2.29 -13.27 -16.06
N LEU A 6 -2.49 -12.77 -14.84
CA LEU A 6 -3.49 -13.27 -13.90
C LEU A 6 -4.77 -12.46 -14.07
N PHE A 7 -5.92 -13.14 -14.02
CA PHE A 7 -7.24 -12.53 -14.20
C PHE A 7 -8.22 -13.02 -13.14
N GLY A 8 -9.30 -12.25 -12.92
CA GLY A 8 -10.39 -12.63 -12.03
C GLY A 8 -10.69 -11.61 -10.94
N ASP A 9 -11.69 -11.92 -10.12
CA ASP A 9 -12.21 -10.99 -9.12
C ASP A 9 -11.17 -10.63 -8.05
N THR A 10 -10.33 -11.58 -7.65
CA THR A 10 -9.29 -11.35 -6.65
C THR A 10 -8.30 -10.28 -7.09
N VAL A 11 -7.83 -10.32 -8.34
CA VAL A 11 -6.90 -9.30 -8.86
C VAL A 11 -7.61 -7.97 -9.08
N ASN A 12 -8.89 -7.98 -9.44
CA ASN A 12 -9.70 -6.77 -9.57
C ASN A 12 -9.94 -6.10 -8.20
N THR A 13 -10.25 -6.87 -7.16
CA THR A 13 -10.40 -6.37 -5.80
C THR A 13 -9.07 -5.82 -5.29
N ALA A 14 -7.97 -6.54 -5.44
CA ALA A 14 -6.64 -6.06 -5.04
C ALA A 14 -6.28 -4.74 -5.74
N SER A 15 -6.54 -4.62 -7.04
CA SER A 15 -6.34 -3.37 -7.79
C SER A 15 -7.18 -2.22 -7.23
N ARG A 16 -8.43 -2.45 -6.82
CA ARG A 16 -9.28 -1.40 -6.23
C ARG A 16 -8.83 -1.02 -4.81
N MET A 17 -8.33 -1.98 -4.03
CA MET A 17 -7.77 -1.69 -2.71
C MET A 17 -6.53 -0.82 -2.83
N GLU A 18 -5.68 -1.09 -3.81
CA GLU A 18 -4.50 -0.29 -4.11
C GLU A 18 -4.88 1.12 -4.58
N SER A 19 -5.81 1.24 -5.54
CA SER A 19 -6.22 2.54 -6.08
C SER A 19 -6.92 3.47 -5.07
N THR A 20 -7.49 2.90 -4.00
CA THR A 20 -8.15 3.62 -2.89
C THR A 20 -7.29 3.64 -1.61
N GLY A 21 -6.05 3.16 -1.71
CA GLY A 21 -5.07 3.15 -0.65
C GLY A 21 -4.55 4.55 -0.31
N LEU A 22 -3.76 4.61 0.75
CA LEU A 22 -3.00 5.80 1.13
C LEU A 22 -1.51 5.43 1.12
N PRO A 23 -0.62 6.39 0.82
CA PRO A 23 0.80 6.13 0.70
C PRO A 23 1.38 5.65 2.02
N TYR A 24 2.40 4.79 1.92
CA TYR A 24 3.07 4.16 3.07
C TYR A 24 2.15 3.35 3.99
N ARG A 25 1.02 2.85 3.48
CA ARG A 25 0.11 1.95 4.20
C ARG A 25 -0.20 0.70 3.38
N ILE A 26 -0.51 -0.40 4.08
CA ILE A 26 -0.92 -1.66 3.45
C ILE A 26 -2.43 -1.83 3.65
N HIS A 27 -3.20 -1.67 2.57
CA HIS A 27 -4.66 -1.79 2.57
C HIS A 27 -5.08 -3.25 2.44
N VAL A 28 -5.91 -3.76 3.35
CA VAL A 28 -6.39 -5.16 3.33
C VAL A 28 -7.90 -5.26 3.55
N ASN A 29 -8.53 -6.26 2.92
CA ASN A 29 -9.96 -6.54 3.09
C ASN A 29 -10.21 -7.44 4.31
N ILE A 30 -11.48 -7.55 4.70
CA ILE A 30 -11.90 -8.38 5.84
C ILE A 30 -11.45 -9.85 5.72
N SER A 31 -11.52 -10.44 4.52
CA SER A 31 -11.11 -11.83 4.31
C SER A 31 -9.63 -12.04 4.65
N THR A 32 -8.77 -11.10 4.24
CA THR A 32 -7.34 -11.11 4.57
C THR A 32 -7.12 -10.92 6.07
N VAL A 33 -7.86 -10.01 6.70
CA VAL A 33 -7.79 -9.80 8.16
C VAL A 33 -8.14 -11.06 8.94
N ASN A 34 -9.18 -11.78 8.53
CA ASN A 34 -9.58 -13.02 9.20
C ASN A 34 -8.49 -14.09 9.12
N ILE A 35 -7.81 -14.21 7.97
CA ILE A 35 -6.66 -15.10 7.81
C ILE A 35 -5.49 -14.64 8.68
N LEU A 36 -5.12 -13.36 8.66
CA LEU A 36 -4.02 -12.85 9.47
C LEU A 36 -4.24 -13.03 10.98
N ARG A 37 -5.49 -12.92 11.44
CA ARG A 37 -5.88 -13.19 12.82
C ARG A 37 -5.82 -14.67 13.16
N SER A 38 -6.26 -15.56 12.25
CA SER A 38 -6.23 -17.01 12.49
C SER A 38 -4.82 -17.58 12.56
N LEU A 39 -3.84 -16.96 11.88
CA LEU A 39 -2.42 -17.34 11.97
C LEU A 39 -1.82 -17.09 13.36
N ASN A 40 -2.40 -16.18 14.15
CA ASN A 40 -1.97 -15.86 15.51
C ASN A 40 -0.47 -15.44 15.63
N GLU A 41 0.10 -14.87 14.56
CA GLU A 41 1.50 -14.43 14.49
C GLU A 41 1.73 -12.97 14.96
N GLY A 42 0.75 -12.37 15.62
CA GLY A 42 0.87 -11.02 16.17
C GLY A 42 0.81 -9.89 15.12
N TYR A 43 0.06 -10.06 14.03
CA TYR A 43 -0.21 -8.98 13.08
C TYR A 43 -1.07 -7.88 13.73
N LYS A 44 -0.65 -6.62 13.57
CA LYS A 44 -1.35 -5.44 14.07
C LYS A 44 -2.20 -4.85 12.96
N ILE A 45 -3.50 -4.76 13.19
CA ILE A 45 -4.49 -4.37 12.19
C ILE A 45 -5.36 -3.25 12.76
N GLU A 46 -5.53 -2.19 11.99
CA GLU A 46 -6.36 -1.02 12.35
C GLU A 46 -7.53 -0.88 11.40
N LEU A 47 -8.69 -0.47 11.92
CA LEU A 47 -9.86 -0.18 11.09
C LEU A 47 -9.62 1.08 10.26
N ARG A 48 -9.74 0.99 8.93
CA ARG A 48 -9.78 2.16 8.04
C ARG A 48 -11.17 2.78 8.04
N GLY A 49 -12.20 1.92 8.02
CA GLY A 49 -13.60 2.29 7.91
C GLY A 49 -14.23 1.75 6.63
N LYS A 50 -15.36 2.34 6.23
CA LYS A 50 -16.12 1.94 5.05
C LYS A 50 -15.49 2.49 3.77
N THR A 51 -15.31 1.62 2.79
CA THR A 51 -14.71 1.94 1.48
C THR A 51 -15.63 1.46 0.37
N GLU A 52 -15.94 2.32 -0.60
CA GLU A 52 -16.70 1.93 -1.79
C GLU A 52 -15.78 1.29 -2.83
N LEU A 53 -16.08 0.06 -3.24
CA LEU A 53 -15.22 -0.77 -4.10
C LEU A 53 -15.92 -1.18 -5.40
N LYS A 54 -16.27 -0.23 -6.28
CA LYS A 54 -17.02 -0.45 -7.54
C LYS A 54 -17.93 -1.70 -7.47
N GLY A 55 -17.90 -2.71 -8.33
CA GLY A 55 -18.83 -3.87 -8.29
C GLY A 55 -18.94 -4.75 -7.00
N LYS A 56 -18.41 -4.35 -5.84
CA LYS A 56 -18.62 -4.99 -4.53
C LYS A 56 -19.51 -4.18 -3.57
N GLY A 57 -19.73 -2.89 -3.85
CA GLY A 57 -20.44 -1.98 -2.95
C GLY A 57 -19.52 -1.42 -1.85
N ILE A 58 -20.11 -1.10 -0.69
CA ILE A 58 -19.39 -0.53 0.46
C ILE A 58 -18.97 -1.67 1.39
N GLU A 59 -17.66 -1.81 1.61
CA GLU A 59 -17.09 -2.82 2.52
C GLU A 59 -16.25 -2.15 3.61
N GLU A 60 -16.17 -2.78 4.78
CA GLU A 60 -15.21 -2.38 5.81
C GLU A 60 -13.82 -2.90 5.46
N THR A 61 -12.83 -2.01 5.50
CA THR A 61 -11.45 -2.33 5.19
C THR A 61 -10.50 -1.87 6.28
N TYR A 62 -9.26 -2.34 6.21
CA TYR A 62 -8.30 -2.24 7.32
C TYR A 62 -6.91 -1.89 6.82
N TRP A 63 -6.11 -1.34 7.73
CA TRP A 63 -4.67 -1.13 7.56
C TRP A 63 -3.91 -2.22 8.29
N LEU A 64 -2.98 -2.88 7.61
CA LEU A 64 -1.94 -3.67 8.27
C LEU A 64 -0.80 -2.72 8.68
N VAL A 65 -0.64 -2.51 9.98
CA VAL A 65 0.28 -1.49 10.53
C VAL A 65 1.55 -2.07 11.16
N GLY A 66 1.63 -3.39 11.29
CA GLY A 66 2.85 -4.05 11.75
C GLY A 66 2.66 -5.50 12.14
N LYS A 67 3.72 -6.06 12.70
CA LYS A 67 3.77 -7.43 13.23
C LYS A 67 4.59 -7.42 14.52
N SER A 68 4.19 -8.22 15.50
CA SER A 68 5.02 -8.53 16.66
C SER A 68 6.37 -9.10 16.20
N ASN A 69 7.44 -8.78 16.93
CA ASN A 69 8.82 -9.20 16.61
C ASN A 69 9.36 -8.67 15.26
N PHE A 70 8.73 -7.66 14.66
CA PHE A 70 9.30 -6.91 13.55
C PHE A 70 10.00 -5.66 14.08
N PHE A 71 11.33 -5.67 14.07
CA PHE A 71 12.16 -4.62 14.66
C PHE A 71 12.67 -3.58 13.66
N GLN A 72 12.45 -3.79 12.36
CA GLN A 72 12.86 -2.80 11.37
C GLN A 72 11.93 -1.58 11.44
N PRO A 73 12.49 -0.37 11.32
CA PRO A 73 11.66 0.83 11.32
C PRO A 73 10.74 0.83 10.11
N LEU A 74 9.45 0.99 10.35
CA LEU A 74 8.47 1.20 9.29
C LEU A 74 8.47 2.67 8.85
N PRO A 75 8.25 2.95 7.56
CA PRO A 75 8.07 4.33 7.11
C PRO A 75 6.86 4.93 7.82
N LYS A 76 6.99 6.17 8.30
CA LYS A 76 5.89 6.87 8.94
C LYS A 76 4.92 7.34 7.85
N PRO A 77 3.63 6.95 7.90
CA PRO A 77 2.66 7.45 6.94
C PRO A 77 2.53 8.97 7.05
N PRO A 78 2.41 9.69 5.91
CA PRO A 78 2.17 11.12 5.93
C PRO A 78 0.77 11.41 6.51
N GLU A 79 0.64 12.56 7.16
CA GLU A 79 -0.66 13.09 7.57
C GLU A 79 -1.32 13.72 6.34
N ILE A 80 -2.41 13.10 5.87
CA ILE A 80 -3.17 13.57 4.70
C ILE A 80 -4.49 14.12 5.19
N LYS A 81 -4.74 15.41 4.94
CA LYS A 81 -6.01 16.07 5.24
C LYS A 81 -6.96 15.95 4.05
N PRO A 82 -8.28 16.01 4.27
CA PRO A 82 -9.23 16.11 3.17
C PRO A 82 -8.91 17.31 2.27
N GLY A 83 -8.69 17.06 0.99
CA GLY A 83 -8.31 18.08 0.00
C GLY A 83 -6.82 18.10 -0.38
N ASP A 84 -5.96 17.40 0.35
CA ASP A 84 -4.53 17.31 0.01
C ASP A 84 -4.32 16.41 -1.23
N ASN A 85 -3.57 16.91 -2.21
CA ASN A 85 -3.17 16.13 -3.38
C ASN A 85 -1.92 15.30 -3.10
N TRP A 86 -2.07 14.30 -2.24
CA TRP A 86 -0.98 13.41 -1.85
C TRP A 86 -0.41 12.61 -3.02
N GLN A 87 -1.20 12.36 -4.08
CA GLN A 87 -0.71 11.64 -5.27
C GLN A 87 0.39 12.42 -6.00
N GLU A 88 0.22 13.73 -6.15
CA GLU A 88 1.26 14.60 -6.73
C GLU A 88 2.51 14.64 -5.86
N MET A 89 2.34 14.77 -4.54
CA MET A 89 3.47 14.79 -3.59
C MET A 89 4.31 13.51 -3.69
N VAL A 90 3.66 12.34 -3.68
CA VAL A 90 4.33 11.04 -3.82
C VAL A 90 5.00 10.92 -5.19
N THR A 91 4.35 11.40 -6.25
CA THR A 91 4.92 11.38 -7.61
C THR A 91 6.19 12.22 -7.70
N GLU A 92 6.20 13.43 -7.12
CA GLU A 92 7.40 14.28 -7.08
C GLU A 92 8.51 13.69 -6.22
N GLU A 93 8.16 13.07 -5.09
CA GLU A 93 9.11 12.33 -4.24
C GLU A 93 9.80 11.22 -5.04
N ILE A 94 9.03 10.38 -5.74
CA ILE A 94 9.54 9.29 -6.59
C ILE A 94 10.44 9.85 -7.70
N LYS A 95 10.01 10.90 -8.41
CA LYS A 95 10.84 11.56 -9.43
C LYS A 95 12.14 12.10 -8.85
N SER A 96 12.13 12.63 -7.62
CA SER A 96 13.33 13.13 -6.95
C SER A 96 14.31 12.00 -6.62
N ILE A 97 13.80 10.85 -6.18
CA ILE A 97 14.59 9.65 -5.86
C ILE A 97 15.26 9.12 -7.13
N PHE A 98 14.51 8.97 -8.23
CA PHE A 98 15.08 8.55 -9.51
C PHE A 98 16.14 9.53 -10.04
N ARG A 99 15.91 10.84 -9.93
CA ARG A 99 16.91 11.87 -10.28
C ARG A 99 18.19 11.73 -9.45
N LYS A 100 18.08 11.50 -8.14
CA LYS A 100 19.23 11.29 -7.24
C LYS A 100 19.99 10.00 -7.58
N ALA A 101 19.29 8.90 -7.83
CA ALA A 101 19.89 7.62 -8.19
C ALA A 101 20.68 7.73 -9.50
N LYS A 102 20.11 8.38 -10.54
CA LYS A 102 20.80 8.62 -11.82
C LYS A 102 22.10 9.40 -11.62
N ARG A 103 22.07 10.47 -10.82
CA ARG A 103 23.29 11.26 -10.48
C ARG A 103 24.35 10.46 -9.73
N GLN A 104 24.00 9.42 -8.97
CA GLN A 104 24.99 8.56 -8.31
C GLN A 104 25.63 7.56 -9.28
N VAL A 105 24.87 7.07 -10.27
CA VAL A 105 25.40 6.20 -11.33
C VAL A 105 26.38 6.95 -12.22
N ASP A 106 26.11 8.23 -12.51
CA ASP A 106 26.94 9.07 -13.37
C ASP A 106 28.22 9.60 -12.67
N LYS A 107 28.41 9.35 -11.36
CA LYS A 107 29.65 9.75 -10.67
C LYS A 107 30.78 8.78 -11.01
N PRO A 108 31.95 9.28 -11.47
CA PRO A 108 33.11 8.42 -11.73
C PRO A 108 33.53 7.72 -10.43
N LYS A 109 33.75 6.40 -10.50
CA LYS A 109 34.37 5.63 -9.41
C LYS A 109 35.85 6.04 -9.36
N ILE A 110 36.26 6.68 -8.26
CA ILE A 110 37.66 6.96 -7.92
C ILE A 110 38.28 5.67 -7.37
#